data_AF-A0A6N8X8Y6-F1
#
_entry.id   AF-A0A6N8X8Y6-F1
#
_cell.length_a   1.000
_cell.length_b   1.000
_cell.length_c   1.000
_cell.angle_alpha   90.00
_cell.angle_beta   90.00
_cell.angle_gamma   90.00
#
_symmetry.space_group_name_H-M   'P 1'
#
loop_
_entity.id
_entity.type
_entity.pdbx_description
1 polymer ?
#
loop_
_entity_poly.entity_id
_entity_poly.type
_entity_poly.pdbx_seq_one_letter_code
_entity_poly.pdbx_strand_id
1 'polypeptide(L)'
;MAAKTARTYFEILQDTLLGYLIQPFHRRTGRQSISAAPKFYLFDVGVAGQLCGRRLTEPAGPEFGRAFKHFVLQEIVAARGYQEKDFPIQFWRTKTGLEVAFVLNRGEVAVEVK
;
A
#
# COMPACT_ATOMS: atom_id res chain seq x y z
N MET A 1 -8.13 -17.70 -17.98
CA MET A 1 -8.87 -16.47 -18.38
C MET A 1 -9.16 -15.54 -17.19
N ALA A 2 -9.69 -16.03 -16.06
CA ALA A 2 -10.04 -15.19 -14.89
C ALA A 2 -8.91 -14.28 -14.35
N ALA A 3 -7.67 -14.76 -14.29
CA ALA A 3 -6.52 -13.97 -13.80
C ALA A 3 -6.19 -12.76 -14.70
N LYS A 4 -6.43 -12.87 -16.01
CA LYS A 4 -6.23 -11.76 -16.96
C LYS A 4 -7.26 -10.65 -16.70
N THR A 5 -8.51 -11.05 -16.44
CA THR A 5 -9.61 -10.13 -16.15
C THR A 5 -9.44 -9.41 -14.80
N ALA A 6 -9.01 -10.13 -13.75
CA ALA A 6 -8.77 -9.51 -12.44
C ALA A 6 -7.70 -8.40 -12.51
N ARG A 7 -6.60 -8.65 -13.23
CA ARG A 7 -5.56 -7.65 -13.46
C ARG A 7 -6.11 -6.43 -14.18
N THR A 8 -6.88 -6.62 -15.24
CA THR A 8 -7.51 -5.53 -15.99
C THR A 8 -8.41 -4.67 -15.11
N TYR A 9 -9.15 -5.25 -14.16
CA TYR A 9 -9.95 -4.44 -13.22
C TYR A 9 -9.07 -3.58 -12.31
N PHE A 10 -7.96 -4.09 -11.79
CA PHE A 10 -7.02 -3.27 -11.01
C PHE A 10 -6.39 -2.16 -11.84
N GLU A 11 -6.04 -2.43 -13.11
CA GLU A 11 -5.55 -1.43 -14.05
C GLU A 11 -6.60 -0.32 -14.26
N ILE A 12 -7.86 -0.68 -14.53
CA ILE A 12 -8.97 0.29 -14.64
C ILE A 12 -9.11 1.13 -13.37
N LEU A 13 -9.04 0.51 -12.18
CA LEU A 13 -9.13 1.24 -10.91
C LEU A 13 -7.95 2.20 -10.70
N GLN A 14 -6.75 1.87 -11.15
CA GLN A 14 -5.60 2.77 -11.08
C GLN A 14 -5.75 3.92 -12.08
N ASP A 15 -6.13 3.63 -13.33
CA ASP A 15 -6.28 4.62 -14.40
C ASP A 15 -7.41 5.61 -14.10
N THR A 16 -8.45 5.16 -13.38
CA THR A 16 -9.55 6.01 -12.90
C THR A 16 -9.27 6.69 -11.55
N LEU A 17 -8.05 6.58 -11.03
CA LEU A 17 -7.61 7.15 -9.75
C LEU A 17 -8.41 6.65 -8.53
N LEU A 18 -9.04 5.48 -8.65
CA LEU A 18 -9.80 4.82 -7.59
C LEU A 18 -8.94 3.90 -6.71
N GLY A 19 -7.66 3.73 -7.02
CA GLY A 19 -6.75 3.04 -6.12
C GLY A 19 -5.28 3.06 -6.52
N TYR A 20 -4.48 2.47 -5.63
CA TYR A 20 -3.03 2.47 -5.67
C TYR A 20 -2.50 1.05 -5.54
N LEU A 21 -1.68 0.63 -6.49
CA LEU A 21 -0.98 -0.64 -6.44
C LEU A 21 0.44 -0.44 -5.92
N ILE A 22 0.66 -0.78 -4.65
CA ILE A 22 1.93 -0.63 -3.95
C ILE A 22 2.79 -1.86 -4.22
N GLN A 23 3.88 -1.64 -4.96
CA GLN A 23 4.80 -2.69 -5.38
C GLN A 23 5.76 -3.08 -4.24
N PRO A 24 6.22 -4.34 -4.20
CA PRO A 24 7.32 -4.70 -3.32
C PRO A 24 8.59 -3.92 -3.68
N PHE A 25 9.34 -3.53 -2.66
CA PHE A 25 10.65 -2.92 -2.79
C PHE A 25 11.72 -4.00 -3.00
N HIS A 26 12.45 -3.90 -4.10
CA HIS A 26 13.57 -4.79 -4.43
C HIS A 26 14.88 -3.99 -4.38
N ARG A 27 15.75 -4.31 -3.42
CA ARG A 27 17.12 -3.79 -3.41
C ARG A 27 17.99 -4.69 -4.30
N ARG A 28 18.72 -4.10 -5.24
CA ARG A 28 19.55 -4.79 -6.26
C ARG A 28 20.64 -5.73 -5.69
N THR A 29 20.88 -5.77 -4.39
CA THR A 29 21.96 -6.53 -3.76
C THR A 29 21.49 -7.85 -3.18
N GLY A 30 21.63 -8.94 -3.95
CA GLY A 30 21.95 -10.32 -3.55
C GLY A 30 21.14 -11.08 -2.49
N ARG A 31 20.25 -10.43 -1.72
CA ARG A 31 19.47 -11.03 -0.64
C ARG A 31 18.01 -11.15 -1.06
N GLN A 32 17.48 -12.33 -0.75
CA GLN A 32 16.21 -12.85 -1.20
C GLN A 32 15.02 -12.03 -0.69
N SER A 33 14.72 -10.90 -1.35
CA SER A 33 13.39 -10.31 -1.30
C SER A 33 12.42 -11.35 -1.89
N ILE A 34 11.39 -11.72 -1.14
CA ILE A 34 10.31 -12.54 -1.70
C ILE A 34 9.63 -11.73 -2.81
N SER A 35 9.26 -12.39 -3.92
CA SER A 35 8.27 -11.86 -4.85
C SER A 35 6.94 -11.80 -4.11
N ALA A 36 6.70 -10.71 -3.38
CA ALA A 36 5.46 -10.50 -2.68
C ALA A 36 4.43 -9.94 -3.69
N ALA A 37 3.20 -10.44 -3.63
CA ALA A 37 2.13 -9.87 -4.43
C ALA A 37 1.98 -8.37 -4.07
N PRO A 38 1.77 -7.50 -5.07
CA PRO A 38 1.52 -6.09 -4.81
C PRO A 38 0.31 -5.91 -3.90
N LYS A 39 0.32 -4.86 -3.08
CA LYS A 39 -0.81 -4.51 -2.22
C LYS A 39 -1.67 -3.46 -2.90
N PHE A 40 -2.98 -3.69 -2.93
CA PHE A 40 -3.91 -2.70 -3.47
C PHE A 40 -4.59 -1.94 -2.35
N TYR A 41 -4.63 -0.62 -2.48
CA TYR A 41 -5.35 0.30 -1.59
C TYR A 41 -6.33 1.11 -2.41
N LEU A 42 -7.57 1.25 -1.95
CA LEU A 42 -8.51 2.19 -2.56
C LEU A 42 -8.08 3.63 -2.28
N PHE A 43 -8.62 4.57 -3.05
CA PHE A 43 -8.34 6.00 -2.88
C PHE A 43 -8.82 6.56 -1.53
N ASP A 44 -9.74 5.88 -0.83
CA ASP A 44 -10.28 6.34 0.45
C ASP A 44 -10.39 5.22 1.49
N VAL A 45 -10.07 5.54 2.75
CA VAL A 45 -10.06 4.61 3.88
C VAL A 45 -11.47 4.21 4.29
N GLY A 46 -12.42 5.15 4.25
CA GLY A 46 -13.83 4.94 4.56
C GLY A 46 -14.51 4.07 3.52
N VAL A 47 -14.27 4.32 2.22
CA VAL A 47 -14.76 3.48 1.12
C VAL A 47 -14.25 2.05 1.27
N ALA A 48 -12.94 1.87 1.52
CA ALA A 48 -12.38 0.54 1.78
C ALA A 48 -12.97 -0.10 3.04
N GLY A 49 -13.15 0.68 4.11
CA GLY A 49 -13.77 0.22 5.34
C GLY A 49 -15.18 -0.30 5.10
N GLN A 50 -16.01 0.47 4.39
CA GLN A 50 -17.40 0.12 4.09
C GLN A 50 -17.49 -1.13 3.21
N LEU A 51 -16.69 -1.22 2.14
CA LEU A 51 -16.68 -2.37 1.24
C LEU A 51 -16.21 -3.65 1.92
N CYS A 52 -15.30 -3.54 2.89
CA CYS A 52 -14.84 -4.69 3.68
C CYS A 52 -15.72 -4.97 4.93
N GLY A 53 -16.78 -4.19 5.17
CA GLY A 53 -17.60 -4.30 6.38
C GLY A 53 -16.85 -3.99 7.68
N ARG A 54 -15.74 -3.23 7.61
CA ARG A 54 -14.91 -2.86 8.75
C ARG A 54 -15.65 -1.87 9.65
N ARG A 55 -15.75 -2.19 10.93
CA ARG A 55 -16.23 -1.26 11.96
C ARG A 55 -15.12 -1.04 12.99
N LEU A 56 -14.80 0.22 13.22
CA LEU A 56 -13.80 0.63 14.20
C LEU A 56 -14.53 1.20 15.41
N THR A 57 -14.63 0.43 16.49
CA THR A 57 -15.25 0.87 17.75
C THR A 57 -14.25 1.54 18.68
N GLU A 58 -12.97 1.22 18.53
CA GLU A 58 -11.86 1.75 19.30
C GLU A 58 -10.60 1.86 18.42
N PRO A 59 -9.64 2.74 18.76
CA PRO A 59 -8.39 2.89 18.03
C PRO A 59 -7.40 1.77 18.40
N ALA A 60 -7.84 0.52 18.34
CA ALA A 60 -7.07 -0.64 18.73
C ALA A 60 -7.37 -1.87 17.86
N GLY A 61 -6.43 -2.82 17.88
CA GLY A 61 -6.58 -4.11 17.24
C GLY A 61 -6.26 -4.13 15.73
N PRO A 62 -6.37 -5.31 15.10
CA PRO A 62 -5.87 -5.54 13.75
C PRO A 62 -6.60 -4.73 12.66
N GLU A 63 -7.91 -4.52 12.79
CA GLU A 63 -8.69 -3.74 11.83
C GLU A 63 -8.35 -2.26 11.89
N PHE A 64 -8.16 -1.71 13.09
CA PHE A 64 -7.67 -0.36 13.26
C PHE A 64 -6.28 -0.21 12.64
N GLY A 65 -5.35 -1.13 12.93
CA GLY A 65 -4.01 -1.11 12.35
C GLY A 65 -4.02 -1.18 10.81
N ARG A 66 -4.95 -1.94 10.20
CA ARG A 66 -5.16 -1.93 8.75
C ARG A 66 -5.66 -0.58 8.24
N ALA A 67 -6.67 0.00 8.89
CA ALA A 67 -7.23 1.29 8.53
C ALA A 67 -6.20 2.41 8.70
N PHE A 68 -5.42 2.39 9.77
CA PHE A 68 -4.39 3.37 10.07
C PHE A 68 -3.24 3.31 9.07
N LYS A 69 -2.79 2.10 8.69
CA LYS A 69 -1.84 1.94 7.56
C LYS A 69 -2.36 2.53 6.26
N HIS A 70 -3.63 2.32 5.95
CA HIS A 70 -4.25 2.90 4.76
C HIS A 70 -4.35 4.43 4.87
N PHE A 71 -4.72 4.97 6.02
CA PHE A 71 -4.73 6.41 6.29
C PHE A 71 -3.35 7.03 6.06
N VAL A 72 -2.29 6.44 6.62
CA VAL A 72 -0.91 6.92 6.41
C VAL A 72 -0.52 6.90 4.92
N LEU A 73 -0.97 5.91 4.14
CA LEU A 73 -0.76 5.93 2.69
C LEU A 73 -1.43 7.14 2.02
N GLN A 74 -2.66 7.47 2.40
CA GLN A 74 -3.37 8.63 1.84
C GLN A 74 -2.62 9.92 2.15
N GLU A 75 -2.12 10.09 3.36
CA GLU A 75 -1.31 11.26 3.74
C GLU A 75 -0.01 11.34 2.92
N ILE A 76 0.67 10.22 2.68
CA ILE A 76 1.88 10.18 1.84
C ILE A 76 1.55 10.57 0.39
N VAL A 77 0.44 10.06 -0.16
CA VAL A 77 0.01 10.38 -1.53
C VAL A 77 -0.39 11.86 -1.64
N ALA A 78 -1.12 12.39 -0.66
CA ALA A 78 -1.48 13.80 -0.61
C ALA A 78 -0.24 14.69 -0.51
N ALA A 79 0.69 14.40 0.39
CA ALA A 79 1.94 15.13 0.55
C ALA A 79 2.80 15.10 -0.73
N ARG A 80 2.86 13.95 -1.41
CA ARG A 80 3.52 13.80 -2.72
C ARG A 80 2.88 14.73 -3.76
N GLY A 81 1.55 14.78 -3.81
CA GLY A 81 0.80 15.66 -4.71
C GLY A 81 1.02 17.15 -4.42
N TYR A 82 0.93 17.56 -3.15
CA TYR A 82 1.15 18.96 -2.75
C TYR A 82 2.56 19.46 -3.01
N GLN A 83 3.56 18.57 -2.99
CA GLN A 83 4.94 18.90 -3.27
C GLN A 83 5.32 18.74 -4.75
N GLU A 84 4.37 18.34 -5.61
CA GLU A 84 4.60 18.04 -7.03
C GLU A 84 5.78 17.08 -7.26
N LYS A 85 5.97 16.14 -6.33
CA LYS A 85 7.03 15.13 -6.43
C LYS A 85 6.49 13.85 -7.05
N ASP A 86 7.32 13.18 -7.83
CA ASP A 86 6.98 11.85 -8.36
C ASP A 86 8.01 10.82 -7.89
N PHE A 87 7.83 10.32 -6.66
CA PHE A 87 8.63 9.23 -6.12
C PHE A 87 7.78 7.96 -5.93
N PRO A 88 8.39 6.77 -6.10
CA PRO A 88 7.69 5.51 -5.88
C PRO A 88 7.41 5.31 -4.40
N ILE A 89 6.21 4.80 -4.12
CA ILE A 89 5.78 4.31 -2.80
C ILE A 89 5.72 2.78 -2.91
N GLN A 90 6.55 2.10 -2.14
CA GLN A 90 6.69 0.63 -2.17
C GLN A 90 6.52 0.08 -0.75
N PHE A 91 6.49 -1.23 -0.57
CA PHE A 91 6.55 -1.86 0.76
C PHE A 91 7.66 -2.90 0.80
N TRP A 92 8.15 -3.26 1.97
CA TRP A 92 9.18 -4.30 2.09
C TRP A 92 8.78 -5.37 3.11
N ARG A 93 9.13 -6.61 2.81
CA ARG A 93 8.88 -7.74 3.70
C ARG A 93 10.02 -8.75 3.65
N THR A 94 10.45 -9.23 4.80
CA THR A 94 11.45 -10.30 4.93
C THR A 94 10.81 -11.68 4.82
N LYS A 95 11.63 -12.71 4.59
CA LYS A 95 11.19 -14.11 4.65
C LYS A 95 10.66 -14.52 6.02
N THR A 96 11.19 -13.92 7.07
CA THR A 96 10.82 -14.19 8.47
C THR A 96 9.54 -13.47 8.90
N GLY A 97 8.90 -12.72 8.01
CA GLY A 97 7.60 -12.10 8.25
C GLY A 97 7.65 -10.66 8.77
N LEU A 98 8.84 -10.07 8.97
CA LEU A 98 8.98 -8.65 9.29
C LEU A 98 8.59 -7.82 8.07
N GLU A 99 7.81 -6.77 8.29
CA GLU A 99 7.25 -5.94 7.23
C GLU A 99 7.46 -4.47 7.57
N VAL A 100 7.97 -3.70 6.60
CA VAL A 100 7.95 -2.25 6.62
C VAL A 100 6.77 -1.79 5.78
N ALA A 101 5.91 -0.96 6.39
CA ALA A 101 4.65 -0.54 5.78
C ALA A 101 4.88 0.19 4.45
N PHE A 102 5.75 1.20 4.44
CA PHE A 102 6.08 1.95 3.23
C PHE A 102 7.58 2.25 3.12
N VAL A 103 8.09 2.18 1.90
CA VAL A 103 9.44 2.54 1.48
C VAL A 103 9.31 3.61 0.41
N LEU A 104 9.82 4.80 0.69
CA LEU A 104 9.70 5.97 -0.17
C LEU A 104 11.01 6.22 -0.90
N ASN A 105 10.88 6.85 -2.07
CA ASN A 105 11.99 7.31 -2.90
C ASN A 105 13.12 6.27 -3.03
N ARG A 106 12.78 5.06 -3.49
CA ARG A 106 13.73 3.97 -3.77
C ARG A 106 14.59 3.55 -2.56
N GLY A 107 14.07 3.71 -1.35
CA GLY A 107 14.74 3.25 -0.12
C GLY A 107 15.46 4.33 0.66
N GLU A 108 15.27 5.61 0.33
CA GLU A 108 15.79 6.72 1.13
C GLU A 108 15.08 6.85 2.48
N VAL A 109 13.78 6.58 2.52
CA VAL A 109 12.98 6.67 3.74
C VAL A 109 12.14 5.41 3.91
N ALA A 110 12.16 4.85 5.12
CA ALA A 110 11.30 3.75 5.54
C ALA A 110 10.30 4.27 6.58
N VAL A 111 9.01 4.01 6.36
CA VAL A 111 7.92 4.38 7.26
C VAL A 111 7.33 3.11 7.85
N GLU A 112 7.44 3.01 9.17
CA GLU A 112 6.83 1.95 9.97
C GLU A 112 5.54 2.48 10.59
N VAL A 113 4.47 1.67 10.54
CA VAL A 113 3.17 2.01 11.12
C VAL A 113 2.79 0.89 12.09
N LYS A 114 2.56 1.25 13.36
CA LYS A 114 2.20 0.34 14.44
C LYS A 114 0.76 0.54 14.86
#